data_AF-A0A532TY00-F1
#
_entry.id   AF-A0A532TY00-F1
#
_cell.length_a   1.000
_cell.length_b   1.000
_cell.length_c   1.000
_cell.angle_alpha   90.00
_cell.angle_beta   90.00
_cell.angle_gamma   90.00
#
_symmetry.space_group_name_H-M   'P 1'
#
loop_
_entity.id
_entity.type
_entity.pdbx_description
1 polymer ?
#
loop_
_entity_poly.entity_id
_entity_poly.type
_entity_poly.pdbx_seq_one_letter_code
_entity_poly.pdbx_strand_id
1 'polypeptide(L)'
;MNVGKAVMLVLKVLALTIVMLVAYIVAGILFGPQVESTEQAGGDLLPLLIVSFLNTAVLTYPIMRSRWSGWRLVAVVFVVLFGISYFMTQIEAVVFVTNLPSSEIRVILLMGATVAVIFSPLAVLILGKMRRSTAEEGPNLRLVMPWTEWVWKLAVIAVA
;
A
#
# COMPACT_ATOMS: atom_id res chain seq x y z
N MET A 1 23.64 -14.87 -3.09
CA MET A 1 22.83 -13.95 -3.91
C MET A 1 23.75 -13.33 -4.94
N ASN A 2 23.55 -13.56 -6.24
CA ASN A 2 24.46 -13.05 -7.28
C ASN A 2 24.40 -11.52 -7.29
N VAL A 3 25.56 -10.85 -7.34
CA VAL A 3 25.67 -9.37 -7.26
C VAL A 3 24.73 -8.67 -8.25
N GLY A 4 24.59 -9.18 -9.47
CA GLY A 4 23.66 -8.62 -10.46
C GLY A 4 22.17 -8.69 -10.05
N LYS A 5 21.75 -9.71 -9.30
CA LYS A 5 20.37 -9.81 -8.80
C LYS A 5 20.11 -8.82 -7.66
N ALA A 6 21.12 -8.56 -6.83
CA ALA A 6 21.04 -7.57 -5.76
C ALA A 6 20.94 -6.15 -6.34
N VAL A 7 21.77 -5.81 -7.33
CA VAL A 7 21.73 -4.52 -8.03
C VAL A 7 20.37 -4.27 -8.69
N MET A 8 19.81 -5.28 -9.36
CA MET A 8 18.49 -5.17 -9.98
C MET A 8 17.37 -4.97 -8.95
N LEU A 9 17.47 -5.57 -7.77
CA LEU A 9 16.51 -5.37 -6.68
C LEU A 9 16.59 -3.93 -6.15
N VAL A 10 17.79 -3.43 -5.88
CA VAL A 10 18.00 -2.04 -5.43
C VAL A 10 17.43 -1.05 -6.44
N LEU A 11 17.69 -1.27 -7.74
CA LEU A 11 17.15 -0.41 -8.80
C LEU A 11 15.61 -0.43 -8.84
N LYS A 12 15.00 -1.60 -8.66
CA LYS A 12 13.54 -1.73 -8.57
C LYS A 12 12.95 -1.03 -7.34
N VAL A 13 13.62 -1.12 -6.19
CA VAL A 13 13.22 -0.42 -4.97
C VAL A 13 13.33 1.10 -5.13
N LEU A 14 14.39 1.59 -5.78
CA LEU A 14 14.52 3.00 -6.10
C LEU A 14 13.42 3.47 -7.05
N ALA A 15 13.16 2.71 -8.12
CA ALA A 15 12.07 3.02 -9.05
C ALA A 15 10.71 3.06 -8.33
N LEU A 16 10.46 2.11 -7.42
CA LEU A 16 9.24 2.08 -6.62
C LEU A 16 9.12 3.25 -5.65
N THR A 17 10.24 3.68 -5.07
CA THR A 17 10.28 4.83 -4.18
C THR A 17 9.88 6.10 -4.93
N ILE A 18 10.37 6.27 -6.16
CA ILE A 18 9.96 7.38 -7.05
C ILE A 18 8.47 7.30 -7.37
N VAL A 19 7.95 6.11 -7.70
CA VAL A 19 6.52 5.92 -7.97
C VAL A 19 5.67 6.29 -6.76
N MET A 20 6.07 5.86 -5.56
CA MET A 20 5.37 6.18 -4.31
C MET A 20 5.36 7.70 -4.06
N LEU A 21 6.51 8.35 -4.28
CA LEU A 21 6.63 9.80 -4.14
C LEU A 21 5.72 10.54 -5.12
N VAL A 22 5.68 10.13 -6.40
CA VAL A 22 4.77 10.71 -7.40
C VAL A 22 3.31 10.49 -7.00
N ALA A 23 2.97 9.30 -6.49
CA ALA A 23 1.62 9.00 -6.03
C ALA A 23 1.19 9.92 -4.88
N TYR A 24 2.07 10.19 -3.92
CA TYR A 24 1.81 11.16 -2.84
C TYR A 24 1.63 12.58 -3.37
N ILE A 25 2.48 13.02 -4.30
CA ILE A 25 2.35 14.36 -4.91
C ILE A 25 1.01 14.49 -5.65
N VAL A 26 0.64 13.50 -6.46
CA VAL A 26 -0.64 13.51 -7.21
C VAL A 26 -1.82 13.56 -6.26
N ALA A 27 -1.82 12.76 -5.20
CA ALA A 27 -2.87 12.79 -4.19
C ALA A 27 -2.91 14.13 -3.44
N GLY A 28 -1.73 14.70 -3.15
CA GLY A 28 -1.54 16.06 -2.61
C GLY A 28 -2.22 17.14 -3.45
N ILE A 29 -1.99 17.13 -4.76
CA ILE A 29 -2.57 18.11 -5.68
C ILE A 29 -4.09 17.97 -5.77
N LEU A 30 -4.61 16.74 -5.77
CA LEU A 30 -6.04 16.47 -5.95
C LEU A 30 -6.89 16.72 -4.69
N PHE A 31 -6.33 16.46 -3.51
CA PHE A 31 -7.09 16.40 -2.25
C PHE A 31 -6.49 17.25 -1.12
N GLY A 32 -5.37 17.93 -1.38
CA GLY A 32 -4.72 18.79 -0.40
C GLY A 32 -5.60 20.00 -0.01
N PRO A 33 -5.52 20.48 1.25
CA PRO A 33 -6.22 21.68 1.66
C PRO A 33 -5.80 22.87 0.78
N GLN A 34 -6.75 23.55 0.17
CA GLN A 34 -6.53 24.79 -0.62
C GLN A 34 -6.23 26.00 0.28
N VAL A 35 -5.78 25.77 1.51
CA VAL A 35 -5.58 26.82 2.51
C VAL A 35 -4.26 27.52 2.20
N GLU A 36 -4.33 28.81 1.89
CA GLU A 36 -3.20 29.73 1.94
C GLU A 36 -2.56 29.65 3.33
N SER A 37 -1.51 28.86 3.45
CA SER A 37 -0.66 28.80 4.63
C SER A 37 0.76 28.59 4.13
N THR A 38 1.37 29.72 3.78
CA THR A 38 2.74 29.92 3.32
C THR A 38 3.82 29.42 4.31
N GLU A 39 3.45 28.78 5.42
CA GLU A 39 4.40 28.29 6.43
C GLU A 39 4.41 26.76 6.66
N GLN A 40 3.49 25.99 6.07
CA GLN A 40 3.47 24.51 6.22
C GLN A 40 3.44 23.74 4.90
N ALA A 41 3.24 24.43 3.77
CA ALA A 41 3.31 23.86 2.43
C ALA A 41 4.74 23.88 1.83
N GLY A 42 5.70 24.48 2.54
CA GLY A 42 7.10 24.62 2.12
C GLY A 42 8.01 23.54 2.68
N GLY A 43 8.19 22.46 1.92
CA GLY A 43 9.53 22.02 1.57
C GLY A 43 10.39 21.40 2.67
N ASP A 44 10.04 20.19 3.10
CA ASP A 44 11.10 19.24 3.40
C ASP A 44 10.85 17.95 2.62
N LEU A 45 11.46 17.90 1.43
CA LEU A 45 11.42 16.72 0.55
C LEU A 45 12.05 15.51 1.26
N LEU A 46 12.90 15.74 2.25
CA LEU A 46 13.58 14.71 3.04
C LEU A 46 12.59 13.81 3.81
N PRO A 47 11.68 14.32 4.68
CA PRO A 47 10.62 13.51 5.30
C PRO A 47 9.76 12.71 4.31
N LEU A 48 9.35 13.33 3.19
CA LEU A 48 8.55 12.65 2.17
C LEU A 48 9.33 11.53 1.47
N LEU A 49 10.62 11.76 1.18
CA LEU A 49 11.51 10.74 0.63
C LEU A 49 11.73 9.60 1.62
N ILE A 50 11.95 9.90 2.90
CA ILE A 50 12.12 8.91 3.96
C ILE A 50 10.86 8.05 4.09
N VAL A 51 9.68 8.65 4.19
CA VAL A 51 8.40 7.92 4.26
C VAL A 51 8.17 7.08 3.01
N SER A 52 8.44 7.63 1.82
CA SER A 52 8.29 6.90 0.56
C SER A 52 9.23 5.70 0.49
N PHE A 53 10.48 5.86 0.93
CA PHE A 53 11.47 4.80 0.98
C PHE A 53 11.08 3.72 1.99
N LEU A 54 10.69 4.10 3.21
CA LEU A 54 10.25 3.16 4.25
C LEU A 54 9.02 2.37 3.80
N ASN A 55 8.00 3.04 3.28
CA ASN A 55 6.79 2.37 2.81
C ASN A 55 7.10 1.41 1.65
N THR A 56 7.96 1.83 0.73
CA THR A 56 8.42 0.99 -0.38
C THR A 56 9.21 -0.23 0.13
N ALA A 57 10.11 -0.06 1.09
CA ALA A 57 10.89 -1.14 1.67
C ALA A 57 9.99 -2.16 2.36
N VAL A 58 9.03 -1.68 3.17
CA VAL A 58 8.04 -2.51 3.87
C VAL A 58 7.17 -3.30 2.88
N LEU A 59 6.73 -2.68 1.78
CA LEU A 59 5.90 -3.35 0.77
C LEU A 59 6.70 -4.27 -0.16
N THR A 60 7.98 -3.99 -0.38
CA THR A 60 8.83 -4.83 -1.25
C THR A 60 8.94 -6.25 -0.71
N TYR A 61 9.14 -6.41 0.62
CA TYR A 61 9.26 -7.72 1.25
C TYR A 61 8.05 -8.67 1.03
N PRO A 62 6.80 -8.29 1.36
CA PRO A 62 5.63 -9.14 1.13
C PRO A 62 5.34 -9.36 -0.36
N ILE A 63 5.61 -8.38 -1.24
CA ILE A 63 5.41 -8.55 -2.69
C ILE A 63 6.38 -9.60 -3.24
N MET A 64 7.64 -9.58 -2.82
CA MET A 64 8.66 -10.57 -3.19
C MET A 64 8.37 -11.97 -2.64
N ARG A 65 7.95 -12.05 -1.36
CA ARG A 65 7.68 -13.34 -0.69
C ARG A 65 6.35 -13.97 -1.13
N SER A 66 5.40 -13.17 -1.60
CA SER A 66 4.10 -13.68 -2.01
C SER A 66 4.22 -14.60 -3.23
N ARG A 67 3.51 -15.75 -3.23
CA ARG A 67 3.40 -16.62 -4.42
C ARG A 67 2.38 -16.10 -5.43
N TRP A 68 1.52 -15.14 -5.05
CA TRP A 68 0.42 -14.66 -5.88
C TRP A 68 0.92 -13.66 -6.92
N SER A 69 0.55 -13.83 -8.18
CA SER A 69 0.94 -12.99 -9.31
C SER A 69 -0.27 -12.30 -9.94
N GLY A 70 -0.01 -11.32 -10.80
CA GLY A 70 -1.04 -10.61 -11.57
C GLY A 70 -2.00 -9.77 -10.70
N TRP A 71 -3.25 -9.67 -11.14
CA TRP A 71 -4.28 -8.82 -10.55
C TRP A 71 -4.62 -9.17 -9.10
N ARG A 72 -4.50 -10.44 -8.69
CA ARG A 72 -4.71 -10.84 -7.28
C ARG A 72 -3.70 -10.18 -6.36
N LEU A 73 -2.44 -10.06 -6.80
CA LEU A 73 -1.42 -9.37 -6.02
C LEU A 73 -1.68 -7.86 -5.97
N VAL A 74 -2.14 -7.27 -7.07
CA VAL A 74 -2.52 -5.84 -7.11
C VAL A 74 -3.64 -5.56 -6.11
N ALA A 75 -4.69 -6.39 -6.07
CA ALA A 75 -5.78 -6.22 -5.11
C ALA A 75 -5.29 -6.36 -3.66
N VAL A 76 -4.43 -7.33 -3.36
CA VAL A 76 -3.87 -7.50 -2.00
C VAL A 76 -3.00 -6.33 -1.59
N VAL A 77 -2.08 -5.89 -2.46
CA VAL A 77 -1.21 -4.74 -2.17
C VAL A 77 -2.04 -3.47 -1.98
N PHE A 78 -3.08 -3.28 -2.78
CA PHE A 78 -4.03 -2.19 -2.63
C PHE A 78 -4.70 -2.24 -1.25
N VAL A 79 -5.30 -3.37 -0.88
CA VAL A 79 -6.00 -3.54 0.41
C VAL A 79 -5.04 -3.38 1.59
N VAL A 80 -3.81 -3.89 1.51
CA VAL A 80 -2.81 -3.76 2.57
C VAL A 80 -2.38 -2.30 2.74
N LEU A 81 -2.01 -1.62 1.65
CA LEU A 81 -1.58 -0.24 1.68
C LEU A 81 -2.72 0.70 2.11
N PHE A 82 -3.88 0.60 1.48
CA PHE A 82 -5.03 1.43 1.81
C PHE A 82 -5.59 1.12 3.21
N GLY A 83 -5.75 -0.16 3.51
CA GLY A 83 -6.36 -0.64 4.74
C GLY A 83 -5.55 -0.30 5.99
N ILE A 84 -4.24 -0.55 5.95
CA ILE A 84 -3.37 -0.30 7.11
C ILE A 84 -3.05 1.19 7.24
N SER A 85 -2.69 1.87 6.15
CA SER A 85 -2.19 3.25 6.25
C SER A 85 -3.29 4.30 6.41
N TYR A 86 -4.49 4.04 5.86
CA TYR A 86 -5.57 5.03 5.85
C TYR A 86 -6.81 4.54 6.59
N PHE A 87 -7.34 3.37 6.22
CA PHE A 87 -8.62 2.92 6.78
C PHE A 87 -8.55 2.67 8.28
N MET A 88 -7.50 1.98 8.75
CA MET A 88 -7.29 1.68 10.17
C MET A 88 -7.13 2.98 11.01
N THR A 89 -6.25 3.89 10.56
CA THR A 89 -6.05 5.20 11.18
C THR A 89 -7.36 6.01 11.28
N GLN A 90 -8.22 5.96 10.25
CA GLN A 90 -9.49 6.69 10.28
C GLN A 90 -10.52 6.06 11.22
N ILE A 91 -10.53 4.73 11.41
CA ILE A 91 -11.40 4.08 12.40
C ILE A 91 -11.02 4.56 13.80
N GLU A 92 -9.72 4.60 14.11
CA GLU A 92 -9.22 5.13 15.38
C GLU A 92 -9.61 6.60 15.56
N ALA A 93 -9.45 7.42 14.51
CA ALA A 93 -9.84 8.82 14.57
C ALA A 93 -11.34 9.01 14.87
N VAL A 94 -12.22 8.18 14.32
CA VAL A 94 -13.67 8.23 14.61
C VAL A 94 -13.97 7.84 16.06
N VAL A 95 -13.27 6.84 16.60
CA VAL A 95 -13.51 6.34 17.96
C VAL A 95 -12.93 7.29 19.02
N PHE A 96 -11.71 7.79 18.80
CA PHE A 96 -10.97 8.58 19.79
C PHE A 96 -11.13 10.08 19.63
N VAL A 97 -11.44 10.58 18.43
CA VAL A 97 -11.53 12.02 18.16
C VAL A 97 -12.95 12.39 17.76
N THR A 98 -13.74 12.76 18.76
CA THR A 98 -15.18 13.00 18.65
C THR A 98 -15.56 14.23 17.80
N ASN A 99 -14.59 15.08 17.45
CA ASN A 99 -14.83 16.37 16.77
C ASN A 99 -14.28 16.47 15.34
N LEU A 100 -13.86 15.37 14.70
CA LEU A 100 -13.42 15.46 13.30
C LEU A 100 -14.61 15.67 12.36
N PRO A 101 -14.55 16.67 11.45
CA PRO A 101 -15.54 16.82 10.40
C PRO A 101 -15.56 15.58 9.51
N SER A 102 -16.75 15.01 9.27
CA SER A 102 -16.88 13.82 8.41
C SER A 102 -16.37 14.05 6.96
N SER A 103 -16.27 15.31 6.53
CA SER A 103 -15.67 15.71 5.25
C SER A 103 -14.17 15.43 5.19
N GLU A 104 -13.41 15.71 6.26
CA GLU A 104 -11.96 15.52 6.28
C GLU A 104 -11.58 14.04 6.26
N ILE A 105 -12.33 13.21 7.00
CA ILE A 105 -12.15 11.75 7.01
C ILE A 105 -12.30 11.19 5.58
N ARG A 106 -13.31 11.64 4.83
CA ARG A 106 -13.52 11.20 3.44
C ARG A 106 -12.40 11.65 2.51
N VAL A 107 -11.90 12.88 2.68
CA VAL A 107 -10.78 13.42 1.88
C VAL A 107 -9.52 12.60 2.11
N ILE A 108 -9.17 12.28 3.36
CA ILE A 108 -7.99 11.46 3.70
C ILE A 108 -8.11 10.05 3.10
N LEU A 109 -9.31 9.44 3.18
CA LEU A 109 -9.56 8.14 2.55
C LEU A 109 -9.43 8.19 1.03
N LEU A 110 -9.96 9.22 0.37
CA LEU A 110 -9.85 9.37 -1.09
C LEU A 110 -8.40 9.60 -1.53
N MET A 111 -7.65 10.37 -0.74
CA MET A 111 -6.23 10.61 -0.96
C MET A 111 -5.44 9.29 -0.88
N GLY A 112 -5.67 8.50 0.16
CA GLY A 112 -5.05 7.18 0.33
C GLY A 112 -5.46 6.16 -0.73
N ALA A 113 -6.73 6.15 -1.13
CA ALA A 113 -7.21 5.32 -2.23
C ALA A 113 -6.49 5.66 -3.54
N THR A 114 -6.28 6.95 -3.80
CA THR A 114 -5.56 7.42 -5.00
C THR A 114 -4.11 6.96 -5.00
N VAL A 115 -3.41 7.13 -3.87
CA VAL A 115 -2.03 6.63 -3.71
C VAL A 115 -1.97 5.13 -3.96
N ALA A 116 -2.88 4.37 -3.35
CA ALA A 116 -2.90 2.91 -3.46
C ALA A 116 -3.25 2.42 -4.87
N VAL A 117 -4.18 3.08 -5.57
CA VAL A 117 -4.55 2.76 -6.97
C VAL A 117 -3.39 2.99 -7.92
N ILE A 118 -2.58 4.04 -7.71
CA ILE A 118 -1.41 4.33 -8.55
C ILE A 118 -0.27 3.36 -8.22
N PHE A 119 0.07 3.25 -6.93
CA PHE A 119 1.25 2.51 -6.50
C PHE A 119 1.10 0.99 -6.71
N SER A 120 -0.06 0.42 -6.38
CA SER A 120 -0.26 -1.04 -6.41
C SER A 120 0.00 -1.71 -7.78
N PRO A 121 -0.62 -1.28 -8.90
CA PRO A 121 -0.36 -1.88 -10.21
C PRO A 121 1.09 -1.66 -10.66
N LEU A 122 1.64 -0.47 -10.42
CA LEU A 122 3.03 -0.15 -10.77
C LEU A 122 4.02 -1.00 -9.97
N ALA A 123 3.74 -1.28 -8.70
CA ALA A 123 4.57 -2.15 -7.87
C ALA A 123 4.62 -3.58 -8.40
N VAL A 124 3.47 -4.14 -8.76
CA VAL A 124 3.40 -5.50 -9.32
C VAL A 124 4.05 -5.60 -10.70
N LEU A 125 3.95 -4.54 -11.50
CA LEU A 125 4.59 -4.42 -12.81
C LEU A 125 6.12 -4.31 -12.68
N ILE A 126 6.64 -3.37 -11.89
CA ILE A 126 8.08 -3.11 -11.71
C ILE A 126 8.78 -4.32 -11.08
N LEU A 127 8.13 -5.01 -10.14
CA LEU A 127 8.69 -6.25 -9.59
C LEU A 127 8.66 -7.43 -10.58
N GLY A 128 8.02 -7.29 -11.74
CA GLY A 128 7.96 -8.30 -12.80
C GLY A 128 7.00 -9.44 -12.48
N LYS A 129 6.07 -9.23 -11.52
CA LYS A 129 5.17 -10.27 -11.02
C LYS A 129 3.81 -10.26 -11.69
N MET A 130 3.59 -9.36 -12.65
CA MET A 130 2.40 -9.29 -13.50
C MET A 130 2.24 -10.52 -14.40
N ARG A 131 3.35 -11.09 -14.90
CA ARG A 131 3.36 -12.12 -15.96
C ARG A 131 3.73 -13.53 -15.49
N ARG A 132 3.86 -13.77 -14.17
CA ARG A 132 4.07 -15.14 -13.64
C ARG A 132 2.79 -15.96 -13.83
N SER A 133 2.68 -16.50 -15.03
CA SER A 133 1.69 -17.48 -15.47
C SER A 133 2.05 -18.85 -14.89
N THR A 134 1.09 -19.47 -14.21
CA THR A 134 0.78 -20.93 -14.14
C THR A 134 1.85 -21.99 -13.83
N ALA A 135 3.15 -21.70 -13.71
CA ALA A 135 4.19 -22.75 -13.76
C ALA A 135 4.75 -23.23 -12.40
N GLU A 136 4.24 -22.77 -11.26
CA GLU A 136 4.65 -23.32 -9.94
C GLU A 136 3.46 -23.64 -9.04
N GLU A 137 2.66 -24.62 -9.47
CA GLU A 137 1.89 -25.48 -8.56
C GLU A 137 2.83 -26.48 -7.89
N GLY A 138 3.72 -25.99 -7.02
CA GLY A 138 4.21 -26.85 -5.94
C GLY A 138 3.02 -27.25 -5.05
N PRO A 139 3.06 -28.42 -4.39
CA PRO A 139 1.96 -28.87 -3.54
C PRO A 139 1.57 -27.76 -2.56
N ASN A 140 0.30 -27.34 -2.63
CA ASN A 140 -0.22 -26.26 -1.82
C ASN A 140 -0.43 -26.78 -0.40
N LEU A 141 0.60 -26.69 0.43
CA LEU A 141 0.58 -27.11 1.84
C LEU A 141 -0.30 -26.20 2.74
N ARG A 142 -1.00 -25.22 2.17
CA ARG A 142 -1.91 -24.35 2.93
C ARG A 142 -3.28 -25.00 3.05
N LEU A 143 -3.86 -24.90 4.24
CA LEU A 143 -5.28 -25.22 4.44
C LEU A 143 -6.11 -24.39 3.44
N VAL A 144 -6.73 -25.08 2.49
CA VAL A 144 -7.75 -24.52 1.62
C VAL A 144 -9.03 -24.47 2.44
N MET A 145 -9.22 -23.38 3.20
CA MET A 145 -10.51 -23.11 3.86
C MET A 145 -11.45 -22.38 2.90
N PRO A 146 -12.73 -22.76 2.85
CA PRO A 146 -13.73 -21.99 2.14
C PRO A 146 -13.86 -20.57 2.73
N TRP A 147 -14.14 -19.59 1.88
CA TRP A 147 -14.19 -18.17 2.25
C TRP A 147 -15.14 -17.90 3.43
N THR A 148 -16.24 -18.64 3.51
CA THR A 148 -17.22 -18.57 4.61
C THR A 148 -16.62 -18.99 5.96
N GLU A 149 -15.84 -20.07 6.00
CA GLU A 149 -15.14 -20.49 7.23
C GLU A 149 -14.07 -19.49 7.66
N TRP A 150 -13.39 -18.88 6.68
CA TRP A 150 -12.35 -17.89 6.94
C TRP A 150 -12.92 -16.63 7.59
N VAL A 151 -14.02 -16.11 7.03
CA VAL A 151 -14.74 -14.94 7.59
C VAL A 151 -15.32 -15.26 8.97
N TRP A 152 -15.92 -16.45 9.14
CA TRP A 152 -16.47 -16.86 10.44
C TRP A 152 -15.39 -16.95 11.52
N LYS A 153 -14.25 -17.59 11.23
CA LYS A 153 -13.13 -17.70 12.20
C LYS A 153 -12.54 -16.34 12.54
N LEU A 154 -12.43 -15.43 11.57
CA LEU A 154 -12.02 -14.05 11.85
C LEU A 154 -13.02 -13.29 12.71
N ALA A 155 -14.32 -13.46 12.46
CA ALA A 155 -15.36 -12.83 13.28
C ALA A 155 -15.29 -13.32 14.73
N VAL A 156 -15.07 -14.62 14.94
CA VAL A 156 -14.88 -15.19 16.28
C VAL A 156 -13.62 -14.62 16.95
N ILE A 157 -12.49 -14.50 16.24
CA ILE A 157 -11.26 -13.90 16.78
C ILE A 157 -11.44 -12.41 17.09
N ALA A 158 -12.23 -11.68 16.31
CA ALA A 158 -12.46 -10.26 16.56
C ALA A 158 -13.37 -9.99 17.78
N VAL A 159 -14.18 -10.98 18.18
CA VAL A 159 -15.12 -10.88 19.30
C VAL A 159 -14.56 -11.49 20.60
N ALA A 160 -13.60 -12.41 20.49
CA ALA A 160 -12.93 -13.05 21.62
C ALA A 160 -11.77 -12.20 22.17
#